data_AF-A0A960UUY9-F1
#
_entry.id   AF-A0A960UUY9-F1
#
_cell.length_a   1.000
_cell.length_b   1.000
_cell.length_c   1.000
_cell.angle_alpha   90.00
_cell.angle_beta   90.00
_cell.angle_gamma   90.00
#
_symmetry.space_group_name_H-M   'P 1'
#
loop_
_entity.id
_entity.type
_entity.pdbx_description
1 polymer ?
#
loop_
_entity_poly.entity_id
_entity_poly.type
_entity_poly.pdbx_seq_one_letter_code
_entity_poly.pdbx_strand_id
1 'polypeptide(L)'
;MHRKELASRGDLKRIQRAGVKVHGQKVVADDVNKLKSLSVTPQLEGEFIDHYIEPVRIEYYIPKESRFVTETRYLYVPLIDPEPRTDPDDGILRDHIEAEKFVDLLQVLGDYPQFTTLILDSYHETFHMYESLSRTMKEARTDPMRYRTALYMVETLGQHEPTLAALEALGEFQSWNLNWLIRTMNEKGVEFACADYTISYLIKRRNEYWEQNDLPFDERFEILASLFYDQAFPNRGLHIGEEDYFFDIFEKKNFLG
;
A
#
# COMPACT_ATOMS: atom_id res chain seq x y z
N MET A 1 7.07 -15.29 40.14
CA MET A 1 7.21 -14.43 38.95
C MET A 1 6.03 -14.72 38.04
N HIS A 2 5.01 -13.84 38.01
CA HIS A 2 3.81 -14.04 37.19
C HIS A 2 4.06 -13.57 35.75
N ARG A 3 3.90 -14.48 34.79
CA ARG A 3 3.80 -14.16 33.36
C ARG A 3 2.50 -13.38 33.15
N LYS A 4 2.62 -12.13 32.68
CA LYS A 4 1.49 -11.33 32.19
C LYS A 4 1.03 -11.95 30.88
N GLU A 5 -0.21 -12.43 30.82
CA GLU A 5 -0.86 -12.83 29.57
C GLU A 5 -1.03 -11.60 28.66
N LEU A 6 -0.71 -11.75 27.37
CA LEU A 6 -0.63 -10.65 26.40
C LEU A 6 -1.98 -10.13 25.89
N ALA A 7 -3.10 -10.76 26.25
CA ALA A 7 -4.45 -10.21 26.14
C ALA A 7 -5.45 -11.18 26.80
N SER A 8 -6.45 -10.68 27.53
CA SER A 8 -7.50 -11.54 28.08
C SER A 8 -8.51 -11.94 26.99
N ARG A 9 -9.26 -13.04 27.19
CA ARG A 9 -10.40 -13.43 26.33
C ARG A 9 -11.44 -12.31 26.14
N GLY A 10 -11.51 -11.32 27.04
CA GLY A 10 -12.34 -10.13 26.92
C GLY A 10 -11.76 -9.07 25.96
N ASP A 11 -10.43 -8.95 25.91
CA ASP A 11 -9.71 -8.04 25.01
C ASP A 11 -9.77 -8.55 23.57
N LEU A 12 -9.63 -9.86 23.38
CA LEU A 12 -9.80 -10.53 22.09
C LEU A 12 -11.22 -10.38 21.52
N LYS A 13 -12.26 -10.43 22.37
CA LYS A 13 -13.66 -10.14 21.96
C LYS A 13 -13.91 -8.66 21.63
N ARG A 14 -13.12 -7.73 22.17
CA ARG A 14 -13.17 -6.31 21.81
C ARG A 14 -12.51 -6.06 20.46
N ILE A 15 -11.39 -6.72 20.18
CA ILE A 15 -10.69 -6.67 18.89
C ILE A 15 -11.55 -7.31 17.79
N GLN A 16 -12.20 -8.46 18.05
CA GLN A 16 -13.11 -9.13 17.11
C GLN A 16 -14.40 -8.37 16.79
N ARG A 17 -14.82 -7.40 17.63
CA ARG A 17 -15.97 -6.51 17.34
C ARG A 17 -15.54 -5.17 16.72
N ALA A 18 -14.25 -4.95 16.54
CA ALA A 18 -13.69 -3.77 15.91
C ALA A 18 -13.57 -4.01 14.40
N GLY A 19 -14.69 -4.09 13.69
CA GLY A 19 -14.72 -3.47 12.36
C GLY A 19 -14.42 -2.00 12.59
N VAL A 20 -13.21 -1.58 12.21
CA VAL A 20 -12.56 -0.27 12.40
C VAL A 20 -13.35 0.68 13.31
N LYS A 21 -13.08 0.59 14.62
CA LYS A 21 -13.57 1.56 15.61
C LYS A 21 -12.37 2.35 16.14
N VAL A 22 -12.15 3.54 15.61
CA VAL A 22 -11.29 4.55 16.25
C VAL A 22 -12.19 5.43 17.13
N HIS A 23 -11.88 5.50 18.43
CA HIS A 23 -12.64 6.22 19.48
C HIS A 23 -14.12 5.86 19.70
N GLY A 24 -14.52 4.61 19.43
CA GLY A 24 -15.84 4.11 19.87
C GLY A 24 -17.05 4.73 19.15
N GLN A 25 -16.84 5.60 18.17
CA GLN A 25 -17.87 6.02 17.24
C GLN A 25 -17.77 5.18 15.98
N LYS A 26 -18.86 4.49 15.65
CA LYS A 26 -19.07 3.93 14.32
C LYS A 26 -19.20 5.14 13.40
N VAL A 27 -18.21 5.42 12.55
CA VAL A 27 -18.37 6.40 11.48
C VAL A 27 -19.28 5.76 10.44
N VAL A 28 -20.58 5.78 10.70
CA VAL A 28 -21.57 5.58 9.65
C VAL A 28 -21.60 6.89 8.89
N ALA A 29 -21.45 6.80 7.56
CA ALA A 29 -21.60 7.91 6.62
C ALA A 29 -23.04 8.45 6.56
N ASP A 30 -23.70 8.62 7.71
CA ASP A 30 -25.08 9.08 7.83
C ASP A 30 -25.20 10.61 7.76
N ASP A 31 -24.09 11.36 7.88
CA ASP A 31 -24.11 12.82 7.77
C ASP A 31 -23.79 13.28 6.34
N VAL A 32 -24.85 13.41 5.55
CA VAL A 32 -24.83 13.95 4.18
C VAL A 32 -24.17 15.32 4.12
N ASN A 33 -24.21 16.13 5.19
CA ASN A 33 -23.55 17.44 5.20
C ASN A 33 -22.03 17.32 5.23
N LYS A 34 -21.50 16.30 5.93
CA LYS A 34 -20.06 16.00 5.95
C LYS A 34 -19.58 15.56 4.57
N LEU A 35 -20.31 14.64 3.91
CA LEU A 35 -19.98 14.17 2.56
C LEU A 35 -19.98 15.32 1.54
N LYS A 36 -20.93 16.26 1.66
CA LYS A 36 -21.01 17.47 0.82
C LYS A 36 -19.88 18.47 1.08
N SER A 37 -19.34 18.51 2.29
CA SER A 37 -18.25 19.44 2.66
C SER A 37 -16.88 19.03 2.12
N LEU A 38 -16.71 17.78 1.67
CA LEU A 38 -15.47 17.30 1.06
C LEU A 38 -15.26 18.00 -0.30
N SER A 39 -14.07 18.55 -0.56
CA SER A 39 -13.80 19.27 -1.81
C SER A 39 -13.92 18.34 -3.03
N VAL A 40 -14.62 18.83 -4.07
CA VAL A 40 -14.89 18.09 -5.32
C VAL A 40 -13.66 18.03 -6.23
N THR A 41 -12.77 19.02 -6.09
CA THR A 41 -11.65 19.22 -7.00
C THR A 41 -10.32 18.86 -6.32
N PRO A 42 -9.40 18.19 -7.04
CA PRO A 42 -8.02 18.11 -6.64
C PRO A 42 -7.42 19.50 -6.42
N GLN A 43 -7.00 19.77 -5.19
CA GLN A 43 -6.20 20.95 -4.87
C GLN A 43 -4.89 20.46 -4.28
N LEU A 44 -4.00 20.01 -5.15
CA LEU A 44 -2.57 19.92 -4.85
C LEU A 44 -1.86 20.74 -5.92
N GLU A 45 -1.49 21.98 -5.59
CA GLU A 45 -0.55 22.73 -6.41
C GLU A 45 0.85 22.12 -6.17
N GLY A 46 1.39 21.39 -7.15
CA GLY A 46 2.74 20.81 -7.10
C GLY A 46 2.92 19.53 -6.28
N GLU A 47 2.16 19.32 -5.21
CA GLU A 47 2.27 18.14 -4.31
C GLU A 47 1.67 16.83 -4.88
N PHE A 48 1.13 16.85 -6.10
CA PHE A 48 0.52 15.66 -6.71
C PHE A 48 1.51 14.51 -6.95
N ILE A 49 2.78 14.82 -7.20
CA ILE A 49 3.80 13.80 -7.53
C ILE A 49 3.92 12.79 -6.39
N ASP A 50 3.91 13.25 -5.14
CA ASP A 50 4.10 12.45 -3.92
C ASP A 50 2.82 11.78 -3.40
N HIS A 51 1.77 11.69 -4.22
CA HIS A 51 0.51 11.06 -3.84
C HIS A 51 0.05 10.05 -4.89
N TYR A 52 -0.51 8.93 -4.43
CA TYR A 52 -1.46 8.17 -5.21
C TYR A 52 -2.86 8.78 -5.04
N ILE A 53 -3.58 9.00 -6.15
CA ILE A 53 -4.96 9.52 -6.11
C ILE A 53 -5.93 8.42 -6.48
N GLU A 54 -6.81 8.08 -5.54
CA GLU A 54 -7.90 7.12 -5.77
C GLU A 54 -9.26 7.84 -5.92
N PRO A 55 -10.00 7.63 -7.02
CA PRO A 55 -11.36 8.13 -7.16
C PRO A 55 -12.37 7.30 -6.33
N VAL A 56 -12.89 7.88 -5.25
CA VAL A 56 -13.92 7.27 -4.39
C VAL A 56 -15.30 7.80 -4.78
N ARG A 57 -16.23 6.90 -5.11
CA ARG A 57 -17.62 7.29 -5.46
C ARG A 57 -18.45 7.43 -4.19
N ILE A 58 -19.24 8.47 -4.08
CA ILE A 58 -20.13 8.70 -2.93
C ILE A 58 -21.55 8.78 -3.46
N GLU A 59 -22.42 7.92 -2.94
CA GLU A 59 -23.85 7.96 -3.24
C GLU A 59 -24.63 8.37 -1.99
N TYR A 60 -25.46 9.39 -2.11
CA TYR A 60 -26.31 9.84 -1.01
C TYR A 60 -27.69 10.27 -1.51
N TYR A 61 -28.69 10.09 -0.65
CA TYR A 61 -30.07 10.47 -0.94
C TYR A 61 -30.35 11.91 -0.51
N ILE A 62 -31.03 12.70 -1.36
CA ILE A 62 -31.53 14.03 -1.02
C ILE A 62 -33.05 13.97 -0.81
N PRO A 63 -33.54 13.97 0.44
CA PRO A 63 -34.97 13.82 0.72
C PRO A 63 -35.85 14.88 0.07
N LYS A 64 -35.41 16.15 0.08
CA LYS A 64 -36.15 17.28 -0.51
C LYS A 64 -36.39 17.14 -2.02
N GLU A 65 -35.47 16.45 -2.71
CA GLU A 65 -35.51 16.27 -4.15
C GLU A 65 -35.92 14.84 -4.53
N SER A 66 -36.14 13.98 -3.52
CA SER A 66 -36.47 12.56 -3.66
C SER A 66 -35.59 11.82 -4.69
N ARG A 67 -34.28 12.13 -4.72
CA ARG A 67 -33.33 11.55 -5.67
C ARG A 67 -32.02 11.14 -5.00
N PHE A 68 -31.35 10.18 -5.60
CA PHE A 68 -29.96 9.85 -5.30
C PHE A 68 -29.01 10.75 -6.08
N VAL A 69 -27.90 11.10 -5.46
CA VAL A 69 -26.81 11.86 -6.08
C VAL A 69 -25.54 11.04 -5.95
N THR A 70 -24.86 10.86 -7.07
CA THR A 70 -23.54 10.24 -7.12
C THR A 70 -22.50 11.31 -7.39
N GLU A 71 -21.49 11.39 -6.55
CA GLU A 71 -20.36 12.30 -6.72
C GLU A 71 -19.06 11.53 -6.59
N THR A 72 -18.05 11.89 -7.39
CA THR A 72 -16.70 11.37 -7.21
C THR A 72 -15.93 12.33 -6.30
N ARG A 73 -15.21 11.77 -5.33
CA ARG A 73 -14.21 12.44 -4.51
C ARG A 73 -12.88 11.73 -4.67
N TYR A 74 -11.80 12.40 -4.30
CA TYR A 74 -10.45 11.92 -4.49
C TYR A 74 -9.79 11.71 -3.14
N LEU A 75 -9.36 10.47 -2.88
CA LEU A 75 -8.53 10.08 -1.76
C LEU A 75 -7.07 10.28 -2.15
N TYR A 76 -6.36 11.13 -1.42
CA TYR A 76 -4.93 11.39 -1.61
C TYR A 76 -4.16 10.54 -0.63
N VAL A 77 -3.46 9.52 -1.13
CA VAL A 77 -2.63 8.65 -0.31
C VAL A 77 -1.18 9.08 -0.47
N PRO A 78 -0.54 9.67 0.56
CA PRO A 78 0.85 10.08 0.49
C PRO A 78 1.76 8.87 0.30
N LEU A 79 2.77 9.03 -0.55
CA LEU A 79 3.78 8.01 -0.82
C LEU A 79 4.86 8.08 0.27
N ILE A 80 4.77 7.17 1.24
CA ILE A 80 5.75 7.05 2.32
C ILE A 80 6.83 6.06 1.89
N ASP A 81 8.07 6.54 1.71
CA ASP A 81 9.18 5.67 1.33
C ASP A 81 9.62 4.75 2.48
N PRO A 82 10.24 3.61 2.19
CA PRO A 82 10.86 2.78 3.21
C PRO A 82 12.10 3.44 3.80
N GLU A 83 12.24 3.32 5.11
CA GLU A 83 13.47 3.69 5.81
C GLU A 83 14.45 2.51 5.74
N PRO A 84 15.62 2.67 5.09
CA PRO A 84 16.64 1.64 5.08
C PRO A 84 17.16 1.38 6.49
N ARG A 85 17.41 0.11 6.83
CA ARG A 85 18.10 -0.25 8.06
C ARG A 85 19.53 0.30 8.07
N THR A 86 20.07 0.39 9.28
CA THR A 86 21.42 0.90 9.53
C THR A 86 22.47 0.08 8.77
N ASP A 87 23.56 0.75 8.38
CA ASP A 87 24.70 0.15 7.70
C ASP A 87 25.22 -1.09 8.45
N PRO A 88 25.48 -2.23 7.76
CA PRO A 88 25.54 -2.42 6.31
C PRO A 88 24.30 -3.03 5.64
N ASP A 89 23.22 -3.25 6.38
CA ASP A 89 22.17 -4.21 5.99
C ASP A 89 21.41 -3.84 4.70
N ASP A 90 21.04 -2.55 4.54
CA ASP A 90 20.23 -2.08 3.39
C ASP A 90 20.99 -1.11 2.47
N GLY A 91 22.28 -1.38 2.23
CA GLY A 91 23.11 -0.54 1.36
C GLY A 91 22.53 -0.37 -0.06
N ILE A 92 21.99 -1.46 -0.64
CA ILE A 92 21.40 -1.43 -1.99
C ILE A 92 20.20 -0.49 -2.04
N LEU A 93 19.26 -0.61 -1.09
CA LEU A 93 18.08 0.24 -1.03
C LEU A 93 18.46 1.71 -0.85
N ARG A 94 19.38 1.98 0.07
CA ARG A 94 19.86 3.33 0.36
C ARG A 94 20.45 4.00 -0.87
N ASP A 95 21.34 3.30 -1.58
CA ASP A 95 21.99 3.82 -2.80
C ASP A 95 20.96 4.20 -3.87
N HIS A 96 19.88 3.43 -3.99
CA HIS A 96 18.82 3.68 -4.97
C HIS A 96 17.86 4.80 -4.55
N ILE A 97 17.56 4.91 -3.25
CA ILE A 97 16.79 6.04 -2.70
C ILE A 97 17.55 7.35 -2.92
N GLU A 98 18.83 7.40 -2.53
CA GLU A 98 19.67 8.59 -2.69
C GLU A 98 19.88 8.98 -4.16
N ALA A 99 19.91 8.00 -5.06
CA ALA A 99 20.03 8.23 -6.49
C ALA A 99 18.68 8.48 -7.20
N GLU A 100 17.55 8.43 -6.48
CA GLU A 100 16.19 8.50 -7.02
C GLU A 100 15.96 7.52 -8.18
N LYS A 101 16.42 6.27 -8.02
CA LYS A 101 16.39 5.23 -9.05
C LYS A 101 15.54 4.04 -8.67
N PHE A 102 14.84 3.50 -9.67
CA PHE A 102 14.24 2.19 -9.59
C PHE A 102 15.29 1.10 -9.30
N VAL A 103 14.98 0.20 -8.37
CA VAL A 103 15.80 -0.97 -8.04
C VAL A 103 15.51 -2.08 -9.06
N ASP A 104 16.36 -2.19 -10.07
CA ASP A 104 16.34 -3.27 -11.06
C ASP A 104 17.23 -4.42 -10.60
N LEU A 105 16.63 -5.56 -10.23
CA LEU A 105 17.39 -6.72 -9.72
C LEU A 105 18.45 -7.22 -10.71
N LEU A 106 18.24 -7.09 -12.03
CA LEU A 106 19.24 -7.51 -13.02
C LEU A 106 20.46 -6.60 -13.00
N GLN A 107 20.26 -5.31 -12.71
CA GLN A 107 21.36 -4.38 -12.50
C GLN A 107 22.04 -4.65 -11.15
N VAL A 108 21.27 -4.87 -10.09
CA VAL A 108 21.79 -5.17 -8.75
C VAL A 108 22.71 -6.40 -8.76
N LEU A 109 22.38 -7.45 -9.51
CA LEU A 109 23.24 -8.63 -9.67
C LEU A 109 24.61 -8.30 -10.28
N GLY A 110 24.67 -7.29 -11.16
CA GLY A 110 25.92 -6.81 -11.75
C GLY A 110 26.70 -5.90 -10.80
N ASP A 111 26.01 -4.99 -10.12
CA ASP A 111 26.61 -3.97 -9.27
C ASP A 111 27.04 -4.52 -7.89
N TYR A 112 26.34 -5.55 -7.38
CA TYR A 112 26.58 -6.18 -6.07
C TYR A 112 26.74 -7.71 -6.19
N PRO A 113 27.81 -8.19 -6.85
CA PRO A 113 27.97 -9.61 -7.17
C PRO A 113 28.02 -10.51 -5.92
N GLN A 114 28.39 -9.98 -4.75
CA GLN A 114 28.40 -10.70 -3.47
C GLN A 114 27.01 -11.22 -3.05
N PHE A 115 25.92 -10.61 -3.53
CA PHE A 115 24.56 -11.05 -3.21
C PHE A 115 23.93 -11.93 -4.30
N THR A 116 24.67 -12.28 -5.36
CA THR A 116 24.15 -13.00 -6.52
C THR A 116 23.42 -14.29 -6.14
N THR A 117 24.08 -15.16 -5.36
CA THR A 117 23.49 -16.44 -4.96
C THR A 117 22.24 -16.24 -4.12
N LEU A 118 22.30 -15.34 -3.14
CA LEU A 118 21.17 -15.02 -2.27
C LEU A 118 19.95 -14.53 -3.06
N ILE A 119 20.15 -13.62 -4.01
CA ILE A 119 19.08 -13.05 -4.85
C ILE A 119 18.51 -14.13 -5.78
N LEU A 120 19.36 -14.87 -6.50
CA LEU A 120 18.90 -15.89 -7.44
C LEU A 120 18.13 -17.02 -6.75
N ASP A 121 18.58 -17.47 -5.58
CA ASP A 121 17.89 -18.52 -4.82
C ASP A 121 16.55 -17.99 -4.26
N SER A 122 16.52 -16.76 -3.76
CA SER A 122 15.32 -16.14 -3.19
C SER A 122 14.22 -15.90 -4.23
N TYR A 123 14.60 -15.60 -5.48
CA TYR A 123 13.66 -15.25 -6.54
C TYR A 123 13.56 -16.30 -7.65
N HIS A 124 14.07 -17.52 -7.45
CA HIS A 124 14.18 -18.51 -8.53
C HIS A 124 12.86 -18.78 -9.28
N GLU A 125 11.71 -18.78 -8.59
CA GLU A 125 10.40 -18.99 -9.21
C GLU A 125 9.92 -17.78 -10.03
N THR A 126 10.25 -16.56 -9.58
CA THR A 126 9.76 -15.29 -10.14
C THR A 126 10.83 -14.55 -10.94
N PHE A 127 12.04 -15.10 -11.10
CA PHE A 127 13.17 -14.42 -11.71
C PHE A 127 12.89 -13.98 -13.16
N HIS A 128 12.21 -14.82 -13.94
CA HIS A 128 11.79 -14.51 -15.30
C HIS A 128 10.84 -13.29 -15.38
N MET A 129 10.08 -13.01 -14.32
CA MET A 129 9.24 -11.81 -14.22
C MET A 129 10.12 -10.57 -13.95
N TYR A 130 11.17 -10.68 -13.12
CA TYR A 130 12.14 -9.61 -12.94
C TYR A 130 12.92 -9.30 -14.22
N GLU A 131 13.29 -10.31 -15.02
CA GLU A 131 13.89 -10.08 -16.35
C GLU A 131 12.93 -9.32 -17.28
N SER A 132 11.65 -9.71 -17.26
CA SER A 132 10.61 -9.04 -18.04
C SER A 132 10.35 -7.61 -17.57
N LEU A 133 10.41 -7.37 -16.26
CA LEU A 133 10.31 -6.04 -15.65
C LEU A 133 11.50 -5.17 -16.06
N SER A 134 12.74 -5.67 -15.97
CA SER A 134 13.95 -4.94 -16.43
C SER A 134 13.84 -4.51 -17.89
N ARG A 135 13.38 -5.42 -18.77
CA ARG A 135 13.13 -5.09 -20.19
C ARG A 135 12.05 -4.02 -20.34
N THR A 136 10.92 -4.18 -19.64
CA THR A 136 9.80 -3.23 -19.67
C THR A 136 10.23 -1.83 -19.20
N MET A 137 11.05 -1.76 -18.16
CA MET A 137 11.62 -0.51 -17.64
C MET A 137 12.54 0.19 -18.65
N LYS A 138 13.29 -0.57 -19.46
CA LYS A 138 14.09 0.00 -20.56
C LYS A 138 13.21 0.55 -21.67
N GLU A 139 12.16 -0.18 -22.05
CA GLU A 139 11.17 0.27 -23.04
C GLU A 139 10.40 1.51 -22.57
N ALA A 140 10.10 1.61 -21.27
CA ALA A 140 9.38 2.73 -20.68
C ALA A 140 10.09 4.09 -20.81
N ARG A 141 11.40 4.09 -21.02
CA ARG A 141 12.17 5.31 -21.29
C ARG A 141 11.79 5.95 -22.63
N THR A 142 11.37 5.17 -23.62
CA THR A 142 10.94 5.67 -24.94
C THR A 142 9.42 5.64 -25.11
N ASP A 143 8.72 4.74 -24.40
CA ASP A 143 7.26 4.61 -24.42
C ASP A 143 6.70 4.68 -22.99
N PRO A 144 6.34 5.88 -22.49
CA PRO A 144 5.87 6.06 -21.11
C PRO A 144 4.66 5.21 -20.71
N MET A 145 3.86 4.70 -21.66
CA MET A 145 2.74 3.81 -21.33
C MET A 145 3.21 2.49 -20.74
N ARG A 146 4.46 2.06 -21.00
CA ARG A 146 5.05 0.85 -20.43
C ARG A 146 5.25 0.92 -18.92
N TYR A 147 5.27 2.12 -18.32
CA TYR A 147 5.27 2.24 -16.86
C TYR A 147 4.03 1.60 -16.22
N ARG A 148 2.88 1.56 -16.91
CA ARG A 148 1.69 0.83 -16.44
C ARG A 148 1.93 -0.68 -16.36
N THR A 149 2.61 -1.23 -17.37
CA THR A 149 2.99 -2.65 -17.38
C THR A 149 4.01 -2.94 -16.29
N ALA A 150 4.97 -2.05 -16.08
CA ALA A 150 5.93 -2.17 -14.98
C ALA A 150 5.24 -2.10 -13.61
N LEU A 151 4.27 -1.19 -13.42
CA LEU A 151 3.46 -1.11 -12.20
C LEU A 151 2.77 -2.45 -11.94
N TYR A 152 2.02 -2.98 -12.90
CA TYR A 152 1.35 -4.27 -12.74
C TYR A 152 2.31 -5.40 -12.34
N MET A 153 3.51 -5.44 -12.94
CA MET A 153 4.53 -6.43 -12.60
C MET A 153 5.06 -6.23 -11.17
N VAL A 154 5.32 -4.99 -10.75
CA VAL A 154 5.76 -4.66 -9.38
C VAL A 154 4.68 -5.03 -8.36
N GLU A 155 3.41 -4.72 -8.62
CA GLU A 155 2.30 -5.08 -7.73
C GLU A 155 2.17 -6.61 -7.61
N THR A 156 2.32 -7.34 -8.72
CA THR A 156 2.29 -8.81 -8.72
C THR A 156 3.48 -9.40 -7.96
N LEU A 157 4.69 -8.91 -8.22
CA LEU A 157 5.91 -9.37 -7.56
C LEU A 157 5.91 -9.06 -6.06
N GLY A 158 5.36 -7.92 -5.67
CA GLY A 158 5.22 -7.52 -4.27
C GLY A 158 4.39 -8.46 -3.41
N GLN A 159 3.50 -9.27 -4.01
CA GLN A 159 2.73 -10.30 -3.29
C GLN A 159 3.60 -11.46 -2.78
N HIS A 160 4.81 -11.60 -3.32
CA HIS A 160 5.77 -12.64 -2.93
C HIS A 160 6.83 -12.13 -1.93
N GLU A 161 6.74 -10.87 -1.50
CA GLU A 161 7.62 -10.31 -0.47
C GLU A 161 7.05 -10.51 0.95
N PRO A 162 7.92 -10.51 1.98
CA PRO A 162 9.37 -10.41 1.91
C PRO A 162 10.05 -11.75 1.60
N THR A 163 11.06 -11.74 0.73
CA THR A 163 11.98 -12.87 0.53
C THR A 163 13.21 -12.80 1.43
N LEU A 164 14.03 -13.85 1.44
CA LEU A 164 15.30 -13.83 2.19
C LEU A 164 16.24 -12.73 1.70
N ALA A 165 16.35 -12.55 0.37
CA ALA A 165 17.12 -11.45 -0.21
C ALA A 165 16.62 -10.07 0.21
N ALA A 166 15.30 -9.85 0.31
CA ALA A 166 14.73 -8.61 0.84
C ALA A 166 15.11 -8.38 2.30
N LEU A 167 15.05 -9.43 3.13
CA LEU A 167 15.38 -9.35 4.54
C LEU A 167 16.88 -9.18 4.83
N GLU A 168 17.77 -9.60 3.93
CA GLU A 168 19.22 -9.63 4.19
C GLU A 168 20.04 -8.63 3.37
N ALA A 169 19.53 -8.14 2.23
CA ALA A 169 20.34 -7.31 1.33
C ALA A 169 19.57 -6.18 0.61
N LEU A 170 18.33 -6.44 0.17
CA LEU A 170 17.60 -5.50 -0.69
C LEU A 170 16.73 -4.52 0.10
N GLY A 171 16.44 -4.78 1.37
CA GLY A 171 15.47 -4.03 2.17
C GLY A 171 14.06 -4.09 1.58
N GLU A 172 13.22 -3.11 1.92
CA GLU A 172 11.87 -2.95 1.37
C GLU A 172 11.85 -2.34 -0.05
N PHE A 173 12.68 -2.84 -0.96
CA PHE A 173 12.82 -2.28 -2.31
C PHE A 173 11.53 -2.30 -3.14
N GLN A 174 10.60 -3.24 -2.90
CA GLN A 174 9.31 -3.25 -3.60
C GLN A 174 8.46 -2.03 -3.25
N SER A 175 8.46 -1.64 -1.97
CA SER A 175 7.76 -0.44 -1.49
C SER A 175 8.33 0.81 -2.16
N TRP A 176 9.66 0.90 -2.23
CA TRP A 176 10.36 1.97 -2.94
C TRP A 176 10.03 1.98 -4.44
N ASN A 177 10.12 0.83 -5.11
CA ASN A 177 9.84 0.70 -6.54
C ASN A 177 8.40 1.07 -6.89
N LEU A 178 7.44 0.70 -6.03
CA LEU A 178 6.04 1.10 -6.16
C LEU A 178 5.91 2.62 -6.11
N ASN A 179 6.43 3.26 -5.06
CA ASN A 179 6.38 4.72 -4.92
C ASN A 179 7.09 5.43 -6.08
N TRP A 180 8.27 4.95 -6.47
CA TRP A 180 9.05 5.48 -7.59
C TRP A 180 8.26 5.43 -8.90
N LEU A 181 7.56 4.33 -9.19
CA LEU A 181 6.73 4.20 -10.39
C LEU A 181 5.54 5.15 -10.37
N ILE A 182 4.86 5.29 -9.22
CA ILE A 182 3.72 6.21 -9.06
C ILE A 182 4.20 7.65 -9.30
N ARG A 183 5.29 8.09 -8.64
CA ARG A 183 5.88 9.42 -8.86
C ARG A 183 6.26 9.64 -10.32
N THR A 184 6.96 8.67 -10.92
CA THR A 184 7.40 8.74 -12.33
C THR A 184 6.22 8.88 -13.29
N MET A 185 5.12 8.16 -13.06
CA MET A 185 3.92 8.27 -13.89
C MET A 185 3.18 9.59 -13.67
N ASN A 186 3.09 10.06 -12.42
CA ASN A 186 2.53 11.37 -12.07
C ASN A 186 3.29 12.50 -12.78
N GLU A 187 4.63 12.51 -12.71
CA GLU A 187 5.50 13.49 -13.38
C GLU A 187 5.31 13.49 -14.90
N LYS A 188 5.09 12.31 -15.49
CA LYS A 188 4.91 12.14 -16.94
C LYS A 188 3.47 12.35 -17.40
N GLY A 189 2.54 12.62 -16.48
CA GLY A 189 1.11 12.74 -16.80
C GLY A 189 0.52 11.45 -17.38
N VAL A 190 1.07 10.30 -17.02
CA VAL A 190 0.54 9.00 -17.40
C VAL A 190 -0.61 8.68 -16.46
N GLU A 191 -1.83 8.51 -16.95
CA GLU A 191 -2.94 8.02 -16.13
C GLU A 191 -2.70 6.55 -15.75
N PHE A 192 -3.01 6.13 -14.53
CA PHE A 192 -2.95 4.73 -14.09
C PHE A 192 -3.90 4.51 -12.92
N ALA A 193 -4.09 3.25 -12.56
CA ALA A 193 -4.78 2.85 -11.34
C ALA A 193 -3.99 1.70 -10.72
N CYS A 194 -3.83 1.73 -9.41
CA CYS A 194 -3.29 0.63 -8.65
C CYS A 194 -4.38 -0.40 -8.36
N ALA A 195 -3.98 -1.64 -8.10
CA ALA A 195 -4.90 -2.67 -7.64
C ALA A 195 -5.40 -2.37 -6.22
N ASP A 196 -6.59 -2.85 -5.88
CA ASP A 196 -7.23 -2.59 -4.57
C ASP A 196 -6.35 -2.99 -3.38
N TYR A 197 -5.59 -4.07 -3.50
CA TYR A 197 -4.64 -4.50 -2.47
C TYR A 197 -3.45 -3.55 -2.32
N THR A 198 -2.96 -2.98 -3.43
CA THR A 198 -1.88 -1.98 -3.44
C THR A 198 -2.35 -0.69 -2.78
N ILE A 199 -3.57 -0.24 -3.10
CA ILE A 199 -4.17 0.95 -2.48
C ILE A 199 -4.34 0.72 -0.98
N SER A 200 -4.84 -0.45 -0.59
CA SER A 200 -4.98 -0.86 0.81
C SER A 200 -3.63 -0.87 1.55
N TYR A 201 -2.58 -1.32 0.87
CA TYR A 201 -1.21 -1.33 1.38
C TYR A 201 -0.68 0.10 1.58
N LEU A 202 -0.88 1.00 0.61
CA LEU A 202 -0.47 2.41 0.72
C LEU A 202 -1.22 3.12 1.88
N ILE A 203 -2.52 2.89 2.02
CA ILE A 203 -3.32 3.43 3.15
C ILE A 203 -2.79 2.92 4.48
N LYS A 204 -2.48 1.62 4.58
CA LYS A 204 -1.90 1.01 5.79
C LYS A 204 -0.57 1.67 6.14
N ARG A 205 0.34 1.79 5.18
CA ARG A 205 1.67 2.39 5.35
C ARG A 205 1.57 3.85 5.81
N ARG A 206 0.64 4.61 5.22
CA ARG A 206 0.30 5.96 5.68
C ARG A 206 -0.12 5.94 7.14
N ASN A 207 -1.04 5.07 7.53
CA ASN A 207 -1.56 5.03 8.90
C ASN A 207 -0.48 4.68 9.93
N GLU A 208 0.40 3.73 9.60
CA GLU A 208 1.56 3.38 10.43
C GLU A 208 2.50 4.58 10.60
N TYR A 209 2.80 5.31 9.52
CA TYR A 209 3.60 6.52 9.58
C TYR A 209 2.93 7.62 10.44
N TRP A 210 1.62 7.82 10.30
CA TRP A 210 0.86 8.78 11.09
C TRP A 210 0.91 8.47 12.59
N GLU A 211 0.74 7.20 12.96
CA GLU A 211 0.79 6.74 14.34
C GLU A 211 2.21 6.88 14.93
N GLN A 212 3.24 6.47 14.19
CA GLN A 212 4.63 6.53 14.63
C GLN A 212 5.12 7.96 14.86
N ASN A 213 4.58 8.92 14.10
CA ASN A 213 4.97 10.33 14.14
C ASN A 213 4.00 11.23 14.91
N ASP A 214 2.99 10.67 15.60
CA ASP A 214 1.96 11.39 16.36
C ASP A 214 1.31 12.54 15.54
N LEU A 215 1.00 12.25 14.28
CA LEU A 215 0.46 13.25 13.35
C LEU A 215 -1.03 13.51 13.62
N PRO A 216 -1.52 14.74 13.34
CA PRO A 216 -2.92 15.08 13.54
C PRO A 216 -3.88 14.17 12.76
N PHE A 217 -5.02 13.88 13.38
CA PHE A 217 -6.10 13.12 12.75
C PHE A 217 -6.64 13.85 11.51
N ASP A 218 -6.66 13.15 10.38
CA ASP A 218 -7.21 13.64 9.12
C ASP A 218 -8.59 13.02 8.88
N GLU A 219 -9.64 13.69 9.37
CA GLU A 219 -11.03 13.21 9.26
C GLU A 219 -11.44 12.93 7.80
N ARG A 220 -10.96 13.73 6.85
CA ARG A 220 -11.30 13.56 5.44
C ARG A 220 -10.68 12.29 4.86
N PHE A 221 -9.38 12.08 5.13
CA PHE A 221 -8.70 10.86 4.69
C PHE A 221 -9.40 9.63 5.23
N GLU A 222 -9.71 9.60 6.54
CA GLU A 222 -10.34 8.44 7.17
C GLU A 222 -11.72 8.12 6.59
N ILE A 223 -12.54 9.15 6.31
CA ILE A 223 -13.85 8.95 5.67
C ILE A 223 -13.69 8.35 4.27
N LEU A 224 -12.79 8.92 3.45
CA LEU A 224 -12.60 8.46 2.08
C LEU A 224 -11.95 7.08 2.00
N ALA A 225 -10.99 6.78 2.88
CA ALA A 225 -10.37 5.46 2.99
C ALA A 225 -11.38 4.40 3.45
N SER A 226 -12.27 4.73 4.39
CA SER A 226 -13.35 3.81 4.80
C SER A 226 -14.29 3.50 3.64
N LEU A 227 -14.72 4.52 2.89
CA LEU A 227 -15.58 4.34 1.72
C LEU A 227 -14.90 3.51 0.62
N PHE A 228 -13.60 3.72 0.40
CA PHE A 228 -12.80 2.87 -0.49
C PHE A 228 -12.85 1.40 -0.05
N TYR A 229 -12.61 1.10 1.23
CA TYR A 229 -12.64 -0.28 1.72
C TYR A 229 -14.01 -0.95 1.57
N ASP A 230 -15.10 -0.20 1.81
CA ASP A 230 -16.47 -0.71 1.62
C ASP A 230 -16.76 -1.05 0.15
N GLN A 231 -16.15 -0.33 -0.78
CA GLN A 231 -16.33 -0.51 -2.23
C GLN A 231 -15.45 -1.62 -2.80
N ALA A 232 -14.17 -1.62 -2.44
CA ALA A 232 -13.19 -2.58 -2.92
C ALA A 232 -13.38 -3.99 -2.32
N PHE A 233 -13.89 -4.08 -1.09
CA PHE A 233 -14.03 -5.34 -0.36
C PHE A 233 -15.44 -5.53 0.24
N PRO A 234 -16.49 -5.59 -0.59
CA PRO A 234 -17.89 -5.61 -0.12
C PRO A 234 -18.24 -6.83 0.75
N ASN A 235 -17.44 -7.91 0.68
CA ASN A 235 -17.65 -9.15 1.44
C ASN A 235 -16.77 -9.28 2.69
N ARG A 236 -16.01 -8.25 3.09
CA ARG A 236 -15.07 -8.30 4.23
C ARG A 236 -15.75 -8.57 5.60
N GLY A 237 -17.08 -8.65 5.65
CA GLY A 237 -17.87 -9.06 6.81
C GLY A 237 -18.83 -10.24 6.60
N LEU A 238 -18.82 -10.89 5.42
CA LEU A 238 -19.75 -12.00 5.10
C LEU A 238 -19.15 -13.40 5.35
N HIS A 239 -17.83 -13.52 5.51
CA HIS A 239 -17.13 -14.78 5.83
C HIS A 239 -16.69 -14.84 7.30
N ILE A 240 -17.62 -14.64 8.25
CA ILE A 240 -17.34 -14.86 9.69
C ILE A 240 -17.43 -16.36 10.07
N GLY A 241 -17.49 -17.26 9.09
CA GLY A 241 -17.48 -18.70 9.28
C GLY A 241 -16.55 -19.34 8.27
N GLU A 242 -15.46 -19.93 8.79
CA GLU A 242 -14.57 -20.88 8.12
C GLU A 242 -13.47 -20.24 7.23
N GLU A 243 -12.28 -20.15 7.85
CA GLU A 243 -10.94 -20.01 7.25
C GLU A 243 -10.55 -18.64 6.66
N ASP A 244 -10.18 -17.71 7.54
CA ASP A 244 -9.41 -16.49 7.22
C ASP A 244 -7.98 -16.84 6.76
N TYR A 245 -7.82 -17.23 5.49
CA TYR A 245 -6.51 -17.43 4.85
C TYR A 245 -5.65 -16.15 4.81
N PHE A 246 -6.26 -14.96 4.97
CA PHE A 246 -5.56 -13.67 4.95
C PHE A 246 -4.90 -13.30 6.29
N PHE A 247 -5.30 -13.89 7.42
CA PHE A 247 -4.65 -13.68 8.71
C PHE A 247 -3.52 -14.68 8.98
N ASP A 248 -3.56 -15.84 8.34
CA ASP A 248 -2.66 -16.97 8.61
C ASP A 248 -1.23 -16.79 8.06
N ILE A 249 -1.02 -15.83 7.15
CA ILE A 249 0.30 -15.50 6.56
C ILE A 249 1.22 -14.82 7.59
N PHE A 250 0.66 -14.13 8.60
CA PHE A 250 1.45 -13.38 9.59
C PHE A 250 1.61 -14.10 10.94
N GLU A 251 0.92 -15.23 11.19
CA GLU A 251 0.99 -15.96 12.47
C GLU A 251 1.71 -17.32 12.42
N LYS A 252 2.04 -17.87 11.24
CA LYS A 252 2.76 -19.16 11.14
C LYS A 252 4.27 -19.05 11.39
N LYS A 253 4.65 -18.56 12.56
CA LYS A 253 5.91 -18.89 13.23
C LYS A 253 5.67 -18.94 14.74
N ASN A 254 4.93 -19.94 15.22
CA ASN A 254 4.99 -20.39 16.62
C ASN A 254 4.29 -21.74 16.86
N PHE A 255 4.50 -22.75 16.02
CA PHE A 255 4.17 -24.15 16.37
C PHE A 255 5.13 -25.14 15.70
N LEU A 256 6.37 -25.18 16.20
CA LEU A 256 7.14 -26.41 16.31
C LEU A 256 7.86 -26.36 17.66
N GLY A 257 7.21 -26.97 18.66
CA GLY A 257 7.67 -27.27 19.99
C GLY A 257 6.81 -28.39 20.55
#